data_AF-A0A497Q255-F1
#
_entry.id   AF-A0A497Q255-F1
#
_cell.length_a   1.000
_cell.length_b   1.000
_cell.length_c   1.000
_cell.angle_alpha   90.00
_cell.angle_beta   90.00
_cell.angle_gamma   90.00
#
_symmetry.space_group_name_H-M   'P 1'
#
loop_
_entity.id
_entity.type
_entity.pdbx_description
1 polymer ?
#
loop_
_entity_poly.entity_id
_entity_poly.type
_entity_poly.pdbx_seq_one_letter_code
_entity_poly.pdbx_strand_id
1 'polypeptide(L)'
;MAQWCVMVKGPCRGKMCDFWARVKIRKRSIDGLANDILQVMHERGAPSTSGTEQTLADFWHKLGVKNRSRLCDEEPDLCNKMRKVEDVVRAQLVTSKQC
;
A
#
# COMPACT_ATOMS: atom_id res chain seq x y z
N MET A 1 -8.91 -21.70 6.98
CA MET A 1 -8.31 -22.13 8.27
C MET A 1 -7.15 -21.21 8.60
N ALA A 2 -7.20 -20.51 9.74
CA ALA A 2 -6.07 -19.72 10.22
C ALA A 2 -5.02 -20.69 10.79
N GLN A 3 -3.75 -20.55 10.40
CA GLN A 3 -2.66 -21.33 10.98
C GLN A 3 -2.01 -20.51 12.11
N TRP A 4 -1.33 -21.15 13.04
CA TRP A 4 -0.57 -20.42 14.05
C TRP A 4 0.77 -19.99 13.44
N CYS A 5 1.06 -18.69 13.44
CA CYS A 5 2.33 -18.20 12.91
C CYS A 5 3.27 -17.79 14.04
N VAL A 6 4.40 -18.48 14.12
CA VAL A 6 5.42 -18.29 15.16
C VAL A 6 6.03 -16.88 15.12
N MET A 7 6.13 -16.27 13.93
CA MET A 7 6.67 -14.92 13.75
C MET A 7 5.80 -13.81 14.35
N VAL A 8 4.49 -14.00 14.42
CA VAL A 8 3.54 -12.98 14.90
C VAL A 8 2.83 -13.42 16.19
N LYS A 9 3.22 -14.59 16.72
CA LYS A 9 2.64 -15.23 17.91
C LYS A 9 1.11 -15.15 17.93
N GLY A 10 0.48 -15.46 16.80
CA GLY A 10 -0.97 -15.31 16.62
C GLY A 10 -1.52 -15.99 15.36
N PRO A 11 -2.85 -15.98 15.19
CA PRO A 11 -3.51 -16.59 14.04
C PRO A 11 -3.12 -15.86 12.75
N CYS A 12 -2.42 -16.56 11.87
CA CYS A 12 -1.96 -16.03 10.59
C CYS A 12 -1.94 -17.13 9.53
N ARG A 13 -2.29 -16.81 8.29
CA ARG A 13 -2.56 -17.82 7.25
C ARG A 13 -1.30 -18.37 6.56
N GLY A 14 -0.25 -18.67 7.33
CA GLY A 14 0.99 -19.27 6.83
C GLY A 14 1.66 -18.41 5.73
N LYS A 15 1.84 -18.97 4.53
CA LYS A 15 2.50 -18.28 3.39
C LYS A 15 1.72 -17.07 2.86
N MET A 16 0.44 -16.89 3.21
CA MET A 16 -0.38 -15.74 2.80
C MET A 16 -0.49 -14.66 3.90
N CYS A 17 0.40 -14.67 4.88
CA CYS A 17 0.35 -13.69 5.97
C CYS A 17 0.74 -12.29 5.51
N ASP A 18 -0.20 -11.35 5.57
CA ASP A 18 0.01 -9.92 5.34
C ASP A 18 0.09 -9.11 6.65
N PHE A 19 0.23 -9.77 7.80
CA PHE A 19 0.28 -9.12 9.13
C PHE A 19 1.34 -8.02 9.22
N TRP A 20 2.57 -8.28 8.78
CA TRP A 20 3.63 -7.27 8.80
C TRP A 20 3.36 -6.11 7.84
N ALA A 21 2.70 -6.38 6.71
CA ALA A 21 2.26 -5.32 5.80
C ALA A 21 1.24 -4.42 6.51
N ARG A 22 0.23 -5.01 7.18
CA ARG A 22 -0.75 -4.26 7.98
C ARG A 22 -0.09 -3.41 9.06
N VAL A 23 0.83 -3.99 9.82
CA VAL A 23 1.55 -3.26 10.88
C VAL A 23 2.38 -2.11 10.30
N LYS A 24 3.09 -2.32 9.19
CA LYS A 24 3.88 -1.27 8.51
C LYS A 24 2.98 -0.12 8.04
N ILE A 25 1.86 -0.44 7.39
CA ILE A 25 0.90 0.56 6.89
C ILE A 25 0.25 1.29 8.07
N ARG A 26 -0.07 0.60 9.17
CA ARG A 26 -0.62 1.22 10.39
C ARG A 26 0.37 2.20 11.02
N LYS A 27 1.65 1.81 11.15
CA LYS A 27 2.69 2.63 11.79
C LYS A 27 3.13 3.84 10.97
N ARG A 28 3.12 3.78 9.64
CA ARG A 28 3.48 4.94 8.80
C ARG A 28 2.32 5.92 8.68
N SER A 29 2.63 7.21 8.53
CA SER A 29 1.63 8.24 8.20
C SER A 29 1.19 8.11 6.74
N ILE A 30 0.02 8.69 6.42
CA ILE A 30 -0.48 8.76 5.04
C ILE A 30 0.52 9.51 4.16
N ASP A 31 1.02 10.65 4.65
CA ASP A 31 1.98 11.50 3.96
C ASP A 31 3.32 10.80 3.71
N GLY A 32 3.83 10.06 4.70
CA GLY A 32 5.09 9.30 4.54
C GLY A 32 4.97 8.19 3.48
N LEU A 33 3.83 7.49 3.44
CA LEU A 33 3.57 6.49 2.40
C LEU A 33 3.40 7.15 1.02
N ALA A 34 2.75 8.30 0.94
CA ALA A 34 2.59 9.04 -0.31
C ALA A 34 3.93 9.50 -0.86
N ASN A 35 4.81 10.04 -0.01
CA ASN A 35 6.17 10.44 -0.39
C ASN A 35 7.01 9.26 -0.88
N ASP A 36 6.98 8.10 -0.20
CA ASP A 36 7.68 6.89 -0.66
C ASP A 36 7.20 6.49 -2.07
N ILE A 37 5.88 6.51 -2.32
CA ILE A 37 5.30 6.17 -3.62
C ILE A 37 5.75 7.17 -4.69
N LEU A 38 5.67 8.47 -4.39
CA LEU A 38 6.10 9.52 -5.32
C LEU A 38 7.58 9.42 -5.66
N GLN A 39 8.42 9.07 -4.68
CA GLN A 39 9.84 8.82 -4.91
C GLN A 39 10.05 7.65 -5.88
N VAL A 40 9.37 6.52 -5.66
CA VAL A 40 9.43 5.37 -6.58
C VAL A 40 8.92 5.73 -7.98
N MET A 41 7.89 6.57 -8.08
CA MET A 41 7.37 7.05 -9.35
C MET A 41 8.36 7.97 -10.06
N HIS A 42 9.03 8.86 -9.32
CA HIS A 42 10.06 9.74 -9.85
C HIS A 42 11.28 8.95 -10.38
N GLU A 43 11.71 7.92 -9.65
CA GLU A 43 12.81 7.02 -10.05
C GLU A 43 12.48 6.22 -11.33
N ARG A 44 11.20 5.94 -11.59
CA ARG A 44 10.75 5.20 -12.78
C ARG A 44 10.53 6.07 -14.02
N GLY A 45 10.61 7.39 -13.92
CA GLY A 45 10.33 8.32 -15.01
C GLY A 45 8.86 8.70 -15.15
N ALA A 46 8.56 9.57 -16.13
CA ALA A 46 7.32 10.35 -16.21
C ALA A 46 6.04 9.54 -15.90
N PRO A 47 5.21 10.00 -14.95
CA PRO A 47 4.03 9.27 -14.51
C PRO A 47 2.93 9.30 -15.57
N SER A 48 2.79 8.18 -16.29
CA SER A 48 1.59 7.87 -17.06
C SER A 48 0.47 7.40 -16.12
N THR A 49 -0.79 7.59 -16.53
CA THR A 49 -1.96 7.19 -15.73
C THR A 49 -1.96 5.68 -15.46
N SER A 50 -1.56 4.88 -16.47
CA SER A 50 -1.37 3.43 -16.33
C SER A 50 -0.16 3.06 -15.45
N GLY A 51 0.93 3.81 -15.54
CA GLY A 51 2.12 3.60 -14.70
C GLY A 51 1.87 3.89 -13.22
N THR A 52 0.95 4.82 -12.92
CA THR A 52 0.56 5.16 -11.55
C THR A 52 -0.14 4.00 -10.85
N GLU A 53 -1.17 3.43 -11.46
CA GLU A 53 -1.91 2.31 -10.86
C GLU A 53 -1.04 1.06 -10.69
N GLN A 54 -0.18 0.80 -11.68
CA GLN A 54 0.76 -0.32 -11.60
C GLN A 54 1.82 -0.10 -10.51
N THR A 55 2.31 1.13 -10.33
CA THR A 55 3.29 1.45 -9.28
C THR A 55 2.66 1.34 -7.90
N LEU A 56 1.41 1.79 -7.72
CA LEU A 56 0.66 1.61 -6.48
C LEU A 56 0.49 0.12 -6.14
N ALA A 57 0.07 -0.70 -7.12
CA ALA A 57 -0.07 -2.14 -6.92
C ALA A 57 1.26 -2.81 -6.55
N ASP A 58 2.36 -2.48 -7.26
CA ASP A 58 3.70 -2.99 -6.99
C ASP A 58 4.22 -2.56 -5.61
N PHE A 59 3.96 -1.32 -5.21
CA PHE A 59 4.33 -0.79 -3.90
C PHE A 59 3.64 -1.55 -2.76
N TRP A 60 2.33 -1.73 -2.84
CA TRP A 60 1.58 -2.51 -1.84
C TRP A 60 2.04 -3.96 -1.81
N HIS A 61 2.33 -4.55 -2.98
CA HIS A 61 2.84 -5.91 -3.08
C HIS A 61 4.22 -6.05 -2.41
N LYS A 62 5.13 -5.12 -2.65
CA LYS A 62 6.46 -5.04 -2.02
C LYS A 62 6.39 -4.84 -0.51
N LEU A 63 5.39 -4.11 -0.02
CA LEU A 63 5.11 -4.00 1.41
C LEU A 63 4.62 -5.32 2.03
N GLY A 64 4.18 -6.26 1.20
CA GLY A 64 3.69 -7.58 1.61
C GLY A 64 2.16 -7.73 1.54
N VAL A 65 1.44 -6.76 0.95
CA VAL A 65 0.00 -6.86 0.72
C VAL A 65 -0.23 -7.80 -0.47
N LYS A 66 -0.62 -9.05 -0.18
CA LYS A 66 -0.83 -10.07 -1.22
C LYS A 66 -2.21 -10.00 -1.86
N ASN A 67 -3.24 -9.62 -1.09
CA ASN A 67 -4.60 -9.51 -1.57
C ASN A 67 -5.26 -8.26 -0.98
N ARG A 68 -5.37 -7.22 -1.80
CA ARG A 68 -5.92 -5.93 -1.37
C ARG A 68 -7.42 -6.00 -1.11
N SER A 69 -8.19 -6.65 -1.98
CA SER A 69 -9.65 -6.78 -1.80
C SER A 69 -9.98 -7.43 -0.46
N ARG A 70 -9.29 -8.52 -0.15
CA ARG A 70 -9.50 -9.23 1.12
C ARG A 70 -9.01 -8.45 2.34
N LEU A 71 -7.94 -7.67 2.21
CA LEU A 71 -7.53 -6.75 3.28
C LEU A 71 -8.61 -5.70 3.53
N CYS A 72 -9.30 -5.22 2.49
CA CYS A 72 -10.43 -4.32 2.64
C CYS A 72 -11.65 -4.97 3.30
N ASP A 73 -11.91 -6.26 3.05
CA ASP A 73 -12.96 -7.00 3.75
C ASP A 73 -12.64 -7.21 5.25
N GLU A 74 -11.37 -7.51 5.57
CA GLU A 74 -10.94 -7.83 6.94
C GLU A 74 -10.64 -6.57 7.79
N GLU A 75 -10.08 -5.52 7.17
CA GLU A 75 -9.69 -4.27 7.84
C GLU A 75 -10.11 -3.04 7.00
N PRO A 76 -11.39 -2.62 7.08
CA PRO A 76 -11.91 -1.49 6.31
C PRO A 76 -11.20 -0.17 6.63
N ASP A 77 -10.80 0.05 7.89
CA ASP A 77 -10.02 1.23 8.29
C ASP A 77 -8.66 1.32 7.59
N LEU A 78 -7.98 0.18 7.49
CA LEU A 78 -6.68 0.11 6.82
C LEU A 78 -6.82 0.34 5.32
N CYS A 79 -7.87 -0.23 4.72
CA CYS A 79 -8.19 0.01 3.32
C CYS A 79 -8.52 1.47 3.03
N ASN A 80 -9.29 2.13 3.90
CA ASN A 80 -9.56 3.57 3.82
C ASN A 80 -8.26 4.38 3.92
N LYS A 81 -7.33 3.99 4.79
CA LYS A 81 -6.02 4.63 4.88
C LYS A 81 -5.21 4.48 3.58
N MET A 82 -5.17 3.27 3.01
CA MET A 82 -4.50 3.03 1.72
C MET A 82 -5.14 3.86 0.60
N ARG A 83 -6.47 3.94 0.56
CA ARG A 83 -7.18 4.77 -0.43
C ARG A 83 -6.83 6.25 -0.28
N LYS A 84 -6.77 6.78 0.95
CA LYS A 84 -6.33 8.15 1.21
C LYS A 84 -4.89 8.41 0.73
N VAL A 85 -3.99 7.46 0.91
CA VAL A 85 -2.61 7.57 0.38
C VAL A 85 -2.65 7.70 -1.15
N GLU A 86 -3.44 6.86 -1.82
CA GLU A 86 -3.57 6.90 -3.27
C GLU A 86 -4.18 8.22 -3.77
N ASP A 87 -5.19 8.73 -3.08
CA ASP A 87 -5.78 10.05 -3.36
C ASP A 87 -4.75 11.17 -3.24
N VAL A 88 -3.95 11.17 -2.17
CA VAL A 88 -2.87 12.18 -1.98
C VAL A 88 -1.85 12.10 -3.11
N VAL A 89 -1.41 10.89 -3.48
CA VAL A 89 -0.48 10.71 -4.61
C VAL A 89 -1.09 11.22 -5.90
N ARG A 90 -2.35 10.86 -6.21
CA ARG A 90 -3.05 11.32 -7.42
C ARG A 90 -3.19 12.85 -7.44
N ALA A 91 -3.54 13.46 -6.32
CA ALA A 91 -3.63 14.91 -6.20
C ALA A 91 -2.28 15.58 -6.47
N GLN A 92 -1.19 15.07 -5.90
CA GLN A 92 0.15 15.62 -6.13
C GLN A 92 0.61 15.48 -7.59
N LEU A 93 0.29 14.35 -8.24
CA LEU A 93 0.60 14.14 -9.66
C LEU A 93 -0.15 15.12 -10.59
N VAL A 94 -1.38 15.51 -10.23
CA VAL A 94 -2.14 16.52 -10.97
C VAL A 94 -1.50 17.89 -10.81
N THR A 95 -1.13 18.25 -9.57
CA THR A 95 -0.46 19.53 -9.29
C THR A 95 0.90 19.64 -10.00
N SER A 96 1.69 18.56 -10.04
CA SER A 96 2.99 18.55 -10.75
C SER A 96 2.88 18.64 -12.28
N LYS A 97 1.72 18.38 -12.87
CA LYS A 97 1.49 18.54 -14.33
C LYS A 97 1.03 19.94 -14.74
N GLN A 98 0.85 20.86 -13.79
CA GLN A 98 0.33 22.22 -14.01
C GLN A 98 1.38 23.34 -13.91
N CYS A 99 2.67 23.03 -13.73
CA CYS A 99 3.76 24.00 -13.84
C CYS A 99 4.52 23.84 -15.15
#